data_AF-A0AA43CAP1-F1
#
_entry.id   AF-A0AA43CAP1-F1
#
_cell.length_a   1.000
_cell.length_b   1.000
_cell.length_c   1.000
_cell.angle_alpha   90.00
_cell.angle_beta   90.00
_cell.angle_gamma   90.00
#
_symmetry.space_group_name_H-M   'P 1'
#
loop_
_entity.id
_entity.type
_entity.pdbx_description
1 polymer ?
#
loop_
_entity_poly.entity_id
_entity_poly.type
_entity_poly.pdbx_seq_one_letter_code
_entity_poly.pdbx_strand_id
1 'polypeptide(L)'
;MSLSDELRRIFEADRAMRTAEKTLLRKRSSEELSALLERETEQALRMDDRDEAIMRLERLADLCAQVPGPRMTDALIAILNDPEPRVRVAAGEALRDLGFERYAEVARGIERALEADAREPRGDDATLRGGLAMCELPWVLAEIAEPSALPLIRRFLGHPDPDVAAAAIEALAQLQDPEAVTDLKGLTNDSREVTLEDFEDEEKTTIGELARDALAMLGLEPR
;
A
#
# COMPACT_ATOMS: atom_id res chain seq x y z
N MET A 1 -12.22 -40.61 5.87
CA MET A 1 -10.98 -40.13 5.24
C MET A 1 -10.01 -39.81 6.36
N SER A 2 -8.76 -40.28 6.30
CA SER A 2 -7.80 -40.12 7.39
C SER A 2 -7.12 -38.75 7.35
N LEU A 3 -6.56 -38.29 8.48
CA LEU A 3 -5.75 -37.06 8.51
C LEU A 3 -4.57 -37.11 7.53
N SER A 4 -4.01 -38.30 7.28
CA SER A 4 -2.95 -38.51 6.29
C SER A 4 -3.44 -38.31 4.86
N ASP A 5 -4.69 -38.71 4.57
CA ASP A 5 -5.29 -38.50 3.25
C ASP A 5 -5.54 -37.01 3.00
N GLU A 6 -5.97 -36.26 4.01
CA GLU A 6 -6.19 -34.81 3.87
C GLU A 6 -4.88 -34.05 3.69
N LEU A 7 -3.83 -34.40 4.44
CA LEU A 7 -2.51 -33.80 4.23
C LEU A 7 -1.98 -34.07 2.81
N ARG A 8 -2.22 -35.27 2.26
CA ARG A 8 -1.83 -35.59 0.88
C ARG A 8 -2.58 -34.74 -0.14
N ARG A 9 -3.88 -34.52 0.07
CA ARG A 9 -4.70 -33.67 -0.80
C ARG A 9 -4.19 -32.22 -0.80
N ILE A 10 -3.74 -31.70 0.34
CA ILE A 10 -3.11 -30.38 0.42
C ILE A 10 -1.84 -30.32 -0.45
N PHE A 11 -0.95 -31.32 -0.35
CA PHE A 11 0.27 -31.36 -1.18
C PHE A 11 0.01 -31.57 -2.67
N GLU A 12 -1.07 -32.26 -3.02
CA GLU A 12 -1.50 -32.38 -4.41
C GLU A 12 -2.06 -31.06 -4.95
N ALA A 13 -2.86 -30.36 -4.17
CA ALA A 13 -3.38 -29.05 -4.52
C ALA A 13 -2.26 -28.00 -4.69
N ASP A 14 -1.29 -27.94 -3.77
CA ASP A 14 -0.14 -27.03 -3.87
C ASP A 14 0.70 -27.30 -5.13
N ARG A 15 0.98 -28.58 -5.44
CA ARG A 15 1.69 -28.94 -6.69
C ARG A 15 0.91 -28.55 -7.94
N ALA A 16 -0.40 -28.75 -7.94
CA ALA A 16 -1.26 -28.37 -9.05
C ALA A 16 -1.27 -26.85 -9.25
N MET A 17 -1.42 -26.09 -8.17
CA MET A 17 -1.37 -24.62 -8.17
C MET A 17 -0.05 -24.11 -8.74
N ARG A 18 1.10 -24.55 -8.18
CA ARG A 18 2.43 -24.13 -8.66
C ARG A 18 2.67 -24.45 -10.13
N THR A 19 2.14 -25.59 -10.61
CA THR A 19 2.23 -25.99 -12.01
C THR A 19 1.39 -25.09 -12.91
N ALA A 20 0.17 -24.75 -12.48
CA ALA A 20 -0.72 -23.84 -13.19
C ALA A 20 -0.12 -22.43 -13.26
N GLU A 21 0.35 -21.90 -12.13
CA GLU A 21 1.03 -20.60 -12.04
C GLU A 21 2.24 -20.53 -12.98
N LYS A 22 3.15 -21.49 -12.89
CA LYS A 22 4.32 -21.55 -13.78
C LYS A 22 3.91 -21.58 -15.26
N THR A 23 2.79 -22.21 -15.58
CA THR A 23 2.29 -22.27 -16.96
C THR A 23 1.69 -20.93 -17.39
N LEU A 24 0.93 -20.27 -16.52
CA LEU A 24 0.36 -18.94 -16.74
C LEU A 24 1.48 -17.90 -16.97
N LEU A 25 2.49 -17.87 -16.08
CA LEU A 25 3.58 -16.90 -16.10
C LEU A 25 4.57 -17.08 -17.26
N ARG A 26 4.48 -18.16 -18.05
CA ARG A 26 5.16 -18.21 -19.36
C ARG A 26 4.73 -17.08 -20.29
N LYS A 27 3.53 -16.55 -20.08
CA LYS A 27 2.95 -15.42 -20.80
C LYS A 27 3.08 -14.07 -20.05
N ARG A 28 3.97 -13.94 -19.06
CA ARG A 28 4.12 -12.73 -18.24
C ARG A 28 4.42 -11.43 -19.00
N SER A 29 4.92 -11.51 -20.22
CA SER A 29 5.16 -10.32 -21.07
C SER A 29 4.03 -10.06 -22.07
N SER A 30 2.92 -10.80 -21.99
CA SER A 30 1.79 -10.64 -22.91
C SER A 30 0.73 -9.71 -22.34
N GLU A 31 0.23 -8.82 -23.21
CA GLU A 31 -0.91 -7.95 -22.92
C GLU A 31 -2.17 -8.75 -22.53
N GLU A 32 -2.33 -9.94 -23.10
CA GLU A 32 -3.43 -10.86 -22.78
C GLU A 32 -3.46 -11.23 -21.29
N LEU A 33 -2.30 -11.56 -20.71
CA LEU A 33 -2.22 -11.91 -19.29
C LEU A 33 -2.42 -10.69 -18.40
N SER A 34 -1.81 -9.55 -18.73
CA SER A 34 -1.97 -8.32 -17.96
C SER A 34 -3.44 -7.86 -17.92
N ALA A 35 -4.14 -7.90 -19.06
CA ALA A 35 -5.57 -7.57 -19.14
C ALA A 35 -6.45 -8.60 -18.40
N LEU A 36 -6.06 -9.88 -18.41
CA LEU A 36 -6.75 -10.90 -17.64
C LEU A 36 -6.65 -10.61 -16.15
N LEU A 37 -5.43 -10.44 -15.62
CA LEU A 37 -5.22 -10.21 -14.19
C LEU A 37 -5.90 -8.92 -13.71
N GLU A 38 -5.78 -7.82 -14.47
CA GLU A 38 -6.50 -6.57 -14.20
C GLU A 38 -8.01 -6.80 -14.04
N ARG A 39 -8.63 -7.50 -15.00
CA ARG A 39 -10.06 -7.81 -14.96
C ARG A 39 -10.44 -8.73 -13.79
N GLU A 40 -9.65 -9.75 -13.50
CA GLU A 40 -9.95 -10.67 -12.40
C GLU A 40 -9.79 -9.98 -11.03
N THR A 41 -8.83 -9.07 -10.87
CA THR A 41 -8.70 -8.20 -9.69
C THR A 41 -9.93 -7.32 -9.53
N GLU A 42 -10.32 -6.64 -10.59
CA GLU A 42 -11.54 -5.83 -10.62
C GLU A 42 -12.82 -6.61 -10.28
N GLN A 43 -12.91 -7.87 -10.69
CA GLN A 43 -14.02 -8.73 -10.32
C GLN A 43 -13.94 -9.11 -8.84
N ALA A 44 -12.79 -9.58 -8.37
CA ALA A 44 -12.60 -10.00 -6.99
C ALA A 44 -12.87 -8.88 -5.98
N LEU A 45 -12.47 -7.65 -6.28
CA LEU A 45 -12.77 -6.47 -5.44
C LEU A 45 -14.28 -6.18 -5.31
N ARG A 46 -15.11 -6.63 -6.25
CA ARG A 46 -16.57 -6.41 -6.26
C ARG A 46 -17.36 -7.67 -5.90
N MET A 47 -16.69 -8.74 -5.46
CA MET A 47 -17.36 -9.99 -5.11
C MET A 47 -18.06 -9.89 -3.75
N ASP A 48 -19.32 -10.33 -3.72
CA ASP A 48 -20.12 -10.40 -2.48
C ASP A 48 -19.62 -11.51 -1.54
N ASP A 49 -19.17 -12.64 -2.09
CA ASP A 49 -18.56 -13.73 -1.32
C ASP A 49 -17.16 -13.31 -0.87
N ARG A 50 -17.09 -12.79 0.36
CA ARG A 50 -15.85 -12.24 0.92
C ARG A 50 -14.78 -13.30 1.17
N ASP A 51 -15.13 -14.52 1.53
CA ASP A 51 -14.13 -15.58 1.76
C ASP A 51 -13.43 -15.93 0.43
N GLU A 52 -14.20 -16.09 -0.65
CA GLU A 52 -13.66 -16.32 -1.99
C GLU A 52 -12.92 -15.08 -2.53
N ALA A 53 -13.45 -13.87 -2.29
CA ALA A 53 -12.81 -12.62 -2.71
C ALA A 53 -11.43 -12.48 -2.08
N ILE A 54 -11.31 -12.65 -0.76
CA ILE A 54 -10.05 -12.57 -0.02
C ILE A 54 -9.04 -13.57 -0.58
N MET A 55 -9.44 -14.84 -0.73
CA MET A 55 -8.56 -15.88 -1.29
C MET A 55 -8.06 -15.51 -2.70
N ARG A 56 -8.93 -14.95 -3.55
CA ARG A 56 -8.54 -14.52 -4.90
C ARG A 56 -7.62 -13.31 -4.88
N LEU A 57 -7.92 -12.30 -4.09
CA LEU A 57 -7.14 -11.06 -4.01
C LEU A 57 -5.72 -11.33 -3.53
N GLU A 58 -5.55 -12.20 -2.53
CA GLU A 58 -4.22 -12.65 -2.07
C GLU A 58 -3.43 -13.33 -3.20
N ARG A 59 -4.09 -14.21 -3.96
CA ARG A 59 -3.45 -14.90 -5.08
C ARG A 59 -3.16 -13.96 -6.25
N LEU A 60 -4.03 -12.98 -6.50
CA LEU A 60 -3.87 -11.98 -7.54
C LEU A 60 -2.75 -11.01 -7.19
N ALA A 61 -2.57 -10.63 -5.93
CA ALA A 61 -1.44 -9.81 -5.49
C ALA A 61 -0.09 -10.46 -5.85
N ASP A 62 0.10 -11.74 -5.51
CA ASP A 62 1.31 -12.49 -5.87
C ASP A 62 1.51 -12.58 -7.39
N LEU A 63 0.44 -12.86 -8.15
CA LEU A 63 0.54 -12.93 -9.62
C LEU A 63 0.85 -11.58 -10.27
N CYS A 64 0.25 -10.49 -9.78
CA CYS A 64 0.50 -9.15 -10.26
C CYS A 64 1.95 -8.71 -9.99
N ALA A 65 2.54 -9.06 -8.84
CA ALA A 65 3.95 -8.78 -8.55
C ALA A 65 4.91 -9.41 -9.57
N GLN A 66 4.55 -10.60 -10.09
CA GLN A 66 5.38 -11.37 -11.03
C GLN A 66 5.20 -10.97 -12.50
N VAL A 67 4.23 -10.10 -12.81
CA VAL A 67 3.93 -9.63 -14.16
C VAL A 67 4.33 -8.16 -14.30
N PRO A 68 5.22 -7.80 -15.25
CA PRO A 68 5.59 -6.42 -15.46
C PRO A 68 4.47 -5.62 -16.12
N GLY A 69 4.32 -4.37 -15.70
CA GLY A 69 3.51 -3.38 -16.37
C GLY A 69 2.79 -2.45 -15.40
N PRO A 70 2.49 -1.21 -15.83
CA PRO A 70 1.79 -0.23 -15.01
C PRO A 70 0.45 -0.74 -14.46
N ARG A 71 -0.28 -1.55 -15.24
CA ARG A 71 -1.55 -2.15 -14.82
C ARG A 71 -1.42 -3.06 -13.60
N MET A 72 -0.30 -3.76 -13.46
CA MET A 72 -0.11 -4.67 -12.32
C MET A 72 0.20 -3.87 -11.06
N THR A 73 0.97 -2.79 -11.16
CA THR A 73 1.14 -1.85 -10.06
C THR A 73 -0.19 -1.18 -9.68
N ASP A 74 -0.98 -0.75 -10.67
CA ASP A 74 -2.29 -0.14 -10.42
C ASP A 74 -3.26 -1.14 -9.76
N ALA A 75 -3.25 -2.40 -10.19
CA ALA A 75 -4.01 -3.48 -9.57
C ALA A 75 -3.57 -3.74 -8.12
N LEU A 76 -2.28 -3.78 -7.85
CA LEU A 76 -1.75 -3.95 -6.49
C LEU A 76 -2.17 -2.80 -5.57
N ILE A 77 -2.12 -1.55 -6.04
CA ILE A 77 -2.60 -0.39 -5.28
C ILE A 77 -4.11 -0.49 -5.02
N ALA A 78 -4.89 -0.99 -5.98
CA ALA A 78 -6.32 -1.24 -5.77
C ALA A 78 -6.58 -2.34 -4.73
N ILE A 79 -5.77 -3.40 -4.69
CA ILE A 79 -5.86 -4.47 -3.68
C ILE A 79 -5.43 -3.93 -2.30
N LEU A 80 -4.42 -3.06 -2.24
CA LEU A 80 -3.99 -2.37 -1.01
C LEU A 80 -5.09 -1.51 -0.40
N ASN A 81 -6.14 -1.19 -1.17
CA ASN A 81 -7.29 -0.43 -0.68
C ASN A 81 -8.42 -1.31 -0.11
N ASP A 82 -8.26 -2.64 -0.08
CA ASP A 82 -9.28 -3.55 0.45
C ASP A 82 -9.44 -3.39 1.98
N PRO A 83 -10.67 -3.41 2.53
CA PRO A 83 -10.88 -3.28 3.97
C PRO A 83 -10.31 -4.45 4.79
N GLU A 84 -10.11 -5.62 4.19
CA GLU A 84 -9.53 -6.78 4.87
C GLU A 84 -8.02 -6.60 5.10
N PRO A 85 -7.53 -6.54 6.36
CA PRO A 85 -6.11 -6.34 6.64
C PRO A 85 -5.21 -7.36 5.97
N ARG A 86 -5.62 -8.63 5.92
CA ARG A 86 -4.82 -9.70 5.31
C ARG A 86 -4.59 -9.50 3.81
N VAL A 87 -5.58 -8.92 3.11
CA VAL A 87 -5.49 -8.58 1.69
C VAL A 87 -4.54 -7.39 1.48
N ARG A 88 -4.61 -6.37 2.34
CA ARG A 88 -3.69 -5.23 2.29
C ARG A 88 -2.24 -5.66 2.52
N VAL A 89 -1.99 -6.49 3.52
CA VAL A 89 -0.65 -7.05 3.80
C VAL A 89 -0.11 -7.75 2.55
N ALA A 90 -0.90 -8.62 1.91
CA ALA A 90 -0.46 -9.31 0.69
C ALA A 90 -0.11 -8.34 -0.46
N ALA A 91 -0.89 -7.27 -0.64
CA ALA A 91 -0.60 -6.24 -1.65
C ALA A 91 0.61 -5.37 -1.30
N GLY A 92 0.78 -5.01 -0.03
CA GLY A 92 1.92 -4.25 0.47
C GLY A 92 3.22 -5.01 0.29
N GLU A 93 3.26 -6.28 0.69
CA GLU A 93 4.41 -7.17 0.48
C GLU A 93 4.72 -7.32 -1.02
N ALA A 94 3.70 -7.53 -1.85
CA ALA A 94 3.86 -7.61 -3.31
C ALA A 94 4.42 -6.31 -3.93
N LEU A 95 3.94 -5.14 -3.51
CA LEU A 95 4.46 -3.85 -3.96
C LEU A 95 5.90 -3.62 -3.51
N ARG A 96 6.23 -4.00 -2.27
CA ARG A 96 7.58 -3.91 -1.71
C ARG A 96 8.56 -4.80 -2.47
N ASP A 97 8.19 -6.06 -2.71
CA ASP A 97 9.01 -7.01 -3.47
C ASP A 97 9.22 -6.53 -4.90
N LEU A 98 8.17 -6.03 -5.55
CA LEU A 98 8.29 -5.37 -6.85
C LEU A 98 9.18 -4.11 -6.78
N GLY A 99 9.10 -3.36 -5.69
CA GLY A 99 9.90 -2.17 -5.43
C GLY A 99 11.40 -2.46 -5.35
N PHE A 100 11.80 -3.54 -4.68
CA PHE A 100 13.21 -3.96 -4.60
C PHE A 100 13.82 -4.27 -5.97
N GLU A 101 13.03 -4.79 -6.91
CA GLU A 101 13.51 -5.10 -8.25
C GLU A 101 13.34 -3.93 -9.23
N ARG A 102 12.24 -3.18 -9.10
CA ARG A 102 11.69 -2.30 -10.14
C ARG A 102 11.04 -1.06 -9.54
N TYR A 103 11.69 -0.42 -8.57
CA TYR A 103 11.21 0.79 -7.89
C TYR A 103 10.61 1.85 -8.82
N ALA A 104 11.25 2.16 -9.95
CA ALA A 104 10.75 3.17 -10.89
C ALA A 104 9.35 2.86 -11.46
N GLU A 105 8.94 1.60 -11.50
CA GLU A 105 7.58 1.22 -11.88
C GLU A 105 6.60 1.47 -10.74
N VAL A 106 6.94 1.04 -9.52
CA VAL A 106 6.14 1.25 -8.30
C VAL A 106 5.91 2.75 -8.08
N ALA A 107 6.98 3.54 -8.11
CA ALA A 107 6.93 4.98 -7.96
C ALA A 107 5.95 5.62 -8.97
N ARG A 108 6.02 5.26 -10.26
CA ARG A 108 5.09 5.79 -11.27
C ARG A 108 3.65 5.36 -11.02
N GLY A 109 3.41 4.16 -10.49
CA GLY A 109 2.08 3.72 -10.08
C GLY A 109 1.51 4.56 -8.95
N ILE A 110 2.32 4.80 -7.92
CA ILE A 110 1.97 5.64 -6.78
C ILE A 110 1.71 7.09 -7.23
N GLU A 111 2.53 7.63 -8.14
CA GLU A 111 2.29 8.96 -8.71
C GLU A 111 0.94 9.04 -9.44
N ARG A 112 0.60 8.04 -10.26
CA ARG A 112 -0.71 7.96 -10.92
C ARG A 112 -1.85 7.89 -9.91
N ALA A 113 -1.69 7.10 -8.84
CA ALA A 113 -2.69 6.94 -7.80
C ALA A 113 -2.92 8.24 -7.02
N LEU A 114 -1.85 8.95 -6.62
CA LEU A 114 -1.92 10.29 -6.02
C LEU A 114 -2.62 11.30 -6.94
N GLU A 115 -2.33 11.28 -8.24
CA GLU A 115 -2.99 12.16 -9.19
C GLU A 115 -4.47 11.81 -9.41
N ALA A 116 -4.83 10.53 -9.34
CA ALA A 116 -6.21 10.09 -9.43
C ALA A 116 -7.00 10.55 -8.20
N ASP A 117 -6.48 10.28 -7.00
CA ASP A 117 -7.02 10.77 -5.73
C ASP A 117 -7.20 12.30 -5.75
N ALA A 118 -6.19 13.03 -6.24
CA ALA A 118 -6.24 14.49 -6.27
C ALA A 118 -7.42 15.04 -7.08
N ARG A 119 -7.90 14.28 -8.07
CA ARG A 119 -9.03 14.65 -8.96
C ARG A 119 -10.38 14.25 -8.39
N GLU A 120 -10.45 13.38 -7.39
CA GLU A 120 -11.74 12.94 -6.85
C GLU A 120 -12.48 14.12 -6.16
N PRO A 121 -13.79 14.29 -6.45
CA PRO A 121 -14.58 15.34 -5.83
C PRO A 121 -14.59 15.18 -4.31
N ARG A 122 -14.56 16.31 -3.60
CA ARG A 122 -14.78 16.32 -2.15
C ARG A 122 -16.21 15.87 -1.88
N GLY A 123 -16.39 14.63 -1.45
CA GLY A 123 -17.63 14.20 -0.84
C GLY A 123 -17.84 14.91 0.49
N ASP A 124 -19.10 15.02 0.92
CA ASP A 124 -19.45 15.60 2.23
C ASP A 124 -18.99 14.72 3.41
N ASP A 125 -18.64 13.45 3.13
CA ASP A 125 -18.07 12.51 4.08
C ASP A 125 -16.53 12.54 3.96
N ALA A 126 -15.91 13.32 4.84
CA ALA A 126 -14.47 13.58 4.84
C ALA A 126 -13.62 12.41 5.36
N THR A 127 -14.20 11.24 5.60
CA THR A 127 -13.55 10.18 6.37
C THR A 127 -12.53 9.34 5.60
N LEU A 128 -12.51 9.33 4.26
CA LEU A 128 -11.53 8.54 3.51
C LEU A 128 -11.25 9.16 2.14
N ARG A 129 -10.49 10.25 2.08
CA ARG A 129 -9.98 10.70 0.77
C ARG A 129 -8.75 9.85 0.44
N GLY A 130 -8.75 9.16 -0.70
CA GLY A 130 -7.63 8.33 -1.15
C GLY A 130 -7.69 6.87 -0.70
N GLY A 131 -8.58 6.54 0.24
CA GLY A 131 -8.76 5.20 0.76
C GLY A 131 -7.54 4.68 1.55
N LEU A 132 -7.67 3.47 2.10
CA LEU A 132 -6.64 2.80 2.90
C LEU A 132 -5.29 2.72 2.18
N ALA A 133 -5.30 2.57 0.85
CA ALA A 133 -4.06 2.53 0.08
C ALA A 133 -3.21 3.80 0.26
N MET A 134 -3.80 5.00 0.33
CA MET A 134 -3.01 6.23 0.50
C MET A 134 -2.31 6.31 1.85
N CYS A 135 -2.87 5.71 2.90
CA CYS A 135 -2.23 5.61 4.21
C CYS A 135 -1.09 4.58 4.21
N GLU A 136 -1.24 3.50 3.47
CA GLU A 136 -0.27 2.38 3.43
C GLU A 136 0.94 2.68 2.53
N LEU A 137 0.76 3.46 1.46
CA LEU A 137 1.82 3.72 0.47
C LEU A 137 3.08 4.42 1.01
N PRO A 138 3.01 5.40 1.93
CA PRO A 138 4.20 5.93 2.60
C PRO A 138 5.03 4.86 3.31
N TRP A 139 4.38 3.90 3.99
CA TRP A 139 5.05 2.79 4.66
C TRP A 139 5.70 1.84 3.67
N VAL A 140 4.99 1.47 2.60
CA VAL A 140 5.56 0.65 1.51
C VAL A 140 6.83 1.31 0.95
N LEU A 141 6.80 2.62 0.70
CA LEU A 141 7.98 3.37 0.24
C LEU A 141 9.11 3.38 1.27
N ALA A 142 8.79 3.52 2.56
CA ALA A 142 9.78 3.48 3.64
C ALA A 142 10.42 2.10 3.81
N GLU A 143 9.65 1.02 3.66
CA GLU A 143 10.18 -0.34 3.69
C GLU A 143 11.06 -0.67 2.48
N ILE A 144 10.71 -0.15 1.29
CA ILE A 144 11.58 -0.26 0.11
C ILE A 144 12.91 0.48 0.36
N ALA A 145 12.87 1.59 1.11
CA ALA A 145 14.02 2.40 1.53
C ALA A 145 14.94 2.87 0.37
N GLU A 146 14.38 3.00 -0.83
CA GLU A 146 15.09 3.56 -1.97
C GLU A 146 15.26 5.07 -1.76
N PRO A 147 16.47 5.65 -1.81
CA PRO A 147 16.67 7.08 -1.52
C PRO A 147 15.84 8.02 -2.41
N SER A 148 15.56 7.59 -3.64
CA SER A 148 14.69 8.34 -4.57
C SER A 148 13.19 8.29 -4.23
N ALA A 149 12.79 7.60 -3.16
CA ALA A 149 11.44 7.61 -2.59
C ALA A 149 11.16 8.81 -1.69
N LEU A 150 12.17 9.42 -1.08
CA LEU A 150 11.98 10.55 -0.16
C LEU A 150 11.19 11.72 -0.77
N PRO A 151 11.45 12.17 -2.02
CA PRO A 151 10.63 13.21 -2.64
C PRO A 151 9.18 12.76 -2.88
N LEU A 152 8.95 11.47 -3.13
CA LEU A 152 7.62 10.92 -3.35
C LEU A 152 6.85 10.83 -2.03
N ILE A 153 7.46 10.36 -0.94
CA ILE A 153 6.85 10.34 0.40
C ILE A 153 6.48 11.76 0.84
N ARG A 154 7.35 12.75 0.62
CA ARG A 154 7.04 14.17 0.92
C ARG A 154 5.79 14.71 0.21
N ARG A 155 5.40 14.16 -0.95
CA ARG A 155 4.16 14.58 -1.62
C ARG A 155 2.91 14.24 -0.81
N PHE A 156 2.94 13.21 0.03
CA PHE A 156 1.82 12.81 0.89
C PHE A 156 1.60 13.75 2.08
N LEU A 157 2.62 14.52 2.51
CA LEU A 157 2.48 15.51 3.59
C LEU A 157 1.40 16.58 3.32
N GLY A 158 1.19 16.90 2.04
CA GLY A 158 0.19 17.86 1.59
C GLY A 158 -1.21 17.26 1.40
N HIS A 159 -1.39 15.98 1.72
CA HIS A 159 -2.67 15.32 1.54
C HIS A 159 -3.72 15.90 2.53
N PRO A 160 -4.96 16.16 2.07
CA PRO A 160 -5.99 16.78 2.93
C PRO A 160 -6.55 15.81 3.97
N ASP A 161 -6.49 14.50 3.72
CA ASP A 161 -6.77 13.48 4.74
C ASP A 161 -5.61 13.45 5.75
N PRO A 162 -5.89 13.69 7.05
CA PRO A 162 -4.85 13.71 8.06
C PRO A 162 -4.18 12.35 8.27
N ASP A 163 -4.88 11.22 8.12
CA ASP A 163 -4.27 9.90 8.35
C ASP A 163 -3.19 9.61 7.29
N VAL A 164 -3.42 10.04 6.05
CA VAL A 164 -2.43 9.96 4.95
C VAL A 164 -1.22 10.85 5.23
N ALA A 165 -1.45 12.07 5.73
CA ALA A 165 -0.36 12.98 6.07
C ALA A 165 0.45 12.47 7.28
N ALA A 166 -0.20 11.86 8.26
CA ALA A 166 0.43 11.22 9.41
C ALA A 166 1.37 10.08 8.98
N ALA A 167 0.88 9.15 8.13
CA ALA A 167 1.70 8.07 7.59
C ALA A 167 2.96 8.60 6.87
N ALA A 168 2.83 9.73 6.15
CA ALA A 168 3.98 10.37 5.51
C ALA A 168 4.98 10.99 6.50
N ILE A 169 4.50 11.60 7.58
CA ILE A 169 5.36 12.14 8.65
C ILE A 169 6.16 11.01 9.29
N GLU A 170 5.49 9.91 9.66
CA GLU A 170 6.12 8.78 10.33
C GLU A 170 7.14 8.07 9.42
N ALA A 171 6.78 7.83 8.16
CA ALA A 171 7.69 7.28 7.15
C ALA A 171 8.96 8.12 6.99
N LEU A 172 8.84 9.46 6.93
CA LEU A 172 10.00 10.36 6.82
C LEU A 172 10.85 10.40 8.09
N ALA A 173 10.21 10.33 9.28
CA ALA A 173 10.91 10.24 10.55
C ALA A 173 11.71 8.94 10.66
N GLN A 174 11.10 7.80 10.28
CA GLN A 174 11.75 6.49 10.24
C GLN A 174 12.97 6.48 9.31
N LEU A 175 12.85 7.08 8.13
CA LEU A 175 13.94 7.19 7.16
C LEU A 175 14.95 8.29 7.51
N GLN A 176 14.69 9.07 8.55
CA GLN A 176 15.51 10.20 9.00
C GLN A 176 15.80 11.22 7.88
N ASP A 177 14.79 11.57 7.06
CA ASP A 177 14.97 12.48 5.93
C ASP A 177 15.30 13.91 6.39
N PRO A 178 16.54 14.41 6.21
CA PRO A 178 16.89 15.76 6.60
C PRO A 178 16.22 16.82 5.71
N GLU A 179 15.79 16.48 4.49
CA GLU A 179 15.14 17.43 3.59
C GLU A 179 13.68 17.68 3.97
N ALA A 180 13.06 16.76 4.72
CA ALA A 180 11.69 16.91 5.22
C ALA A 180 11.54 17.99 6.30
N VAL A 181 12.64 18.47 6.90
CA VAL A 181 12.62 19.43 8.02
C VAL A 181 11.80 20.68 7.73
N THR A 182 11.89 21.22 6.51
CA THR A 182 11.14 22.44 6.15
C THR A 182 9.65 22.16 6.06
N ASP A 183 9.28 21.02 5.46
CA ASP A 183 7.88 20.60 5.30
C ASP A 183 7.26 20.29 6.66
N LEU A 184 7.94 19.53 7.52
CA LEU A 184 7.51 19.19 8.88
C LEU A 184 7.32 20.44 9.75
N LYS A 185 8.22 21.42 9.68
CA LYS A 185 8.04 22.70 10.40
C LYS A 185 6.76 23.41 9.99
N GLY A 186 6.39 23.35 8.72
CA GLY A 186 5.13 23.90 8.21
C GLY A 186 3.89 23.26 8.82
N LEU A 187 3.98 21.99 9.25
CA LEU A 187 2.88 21.22 9.81
C LEU A 187 2.74 21.35 11.33
N THR A 188 3.71 21.93 12.04
CA THR A 188 3.74 22.00 13.52
C THR A 188 2.53 22.68 14.20
N ASN A 189 1.75 23.47 13.46
CA ASN A 189 0.51 24.12 13.94
C ASN A 189 -0.76 23.52 13.30
N ASP A 190 -0.63 22.41 12.57
CA ASP A 190 -1.77 21.71 11.99
C ASP A 190 -2.55 21.00 13.10
N SER A 191 -3.83 21.34 13.20
CA SER A 191 -4.74 20.89 14.27
C SER A 191 -5.68 19.79 13.83
N ARG A 192 -5.52 19.25 12.61
CA ARG A 192 -6.27 18.06 12.19
C ARG A 192 -5.93 16.91 13.13
N GLU A 193 -6.97 16.32 13.72
CA GLU A 193 -6.84 15.15 14.59
C GLU A 193 -6.52 13.91 13.76
N VAL A 194 -5.67 13.05 14.31
CA VAL A 194 -5.30 11.73 13.81
C VAL A 194 -5.53 10.75 14.94
N THR A 195 -6.10 9.59 14.64
CA THR A 195 -6.22 8.51 15.61
C THR A 195 -5.11 7.51 15.34
N LEU A 196 -4.21 7.33 16.31
CA LEU A 196 -3.21 6.28 16.24
C LEU A 196 -3.87 5.00 16.74
N GLU A 197 -4.03 4.02 15.85
CA GLU A 197 -4.46 2.68 16.24
C GLU A 197 -3.28 1.94 16.86
N ASP A 198 -3.13 2.04 18.18
CA ASP A 198 -2.23 1.17 18.94
C ASP A 198 -3.07 0.06 19.62
N PHE A 199 -2.50 -1.15 19.74
CA PHE A 199 -3.23 -2.42 19.95
C PHE A 199 -4.18 -2.50 21.17
N GLU A 200 -4.18 -1.51 22.06
CA GLU A 200 -4.99 -1.50 23.29
C GLU A 200 -5.72 -0.16 23.58
N ASP A 201 -5.35 0.96 22.95
CA ASP A 201 -5.94 2.29 23.22
C ASP A 201 -5.96 3.18 21.96
N GLU A 202 -7.08 3.88 21.69
CA GLU A 202 -7.14 4.95 20.69
C GLU A 202 -6.47 6.20 21.26
N GLU A 203 -5.22 6.46 20.89
CA GLU A 203 -4.56 7.72 21.21
C GLU A 203 -4.87 8.75 20.13
N LYS A 204 -5.50 9.86 20.54
CA LYS A 204 -5.71 11.01 19.66
C LYS A 204 -4.51 11.93 19.72
N THR A 205 -3.98 12.24 18.55
CA THR A 205 -2.93 13.22 18.37
C THR A 205 -3.33 14.22 17.27
N THR A 206 -2.47 15.18 17.00
CA THR A 206 -2.62 16.11 15.88
C THR A 206 -1.46 15.98 14.90
N ILE A 207 -1.69 16.35 13.65
CA ILE A 207 -0.60 16.46 12.65
C ILE A 207 0.55 17.34 13.16
N GLY A 208 0.24 18.42 13.88
CA GLY A 208 1.25 19.29 14.48
C GLY A 208 2.06 18.65 15.59
N GLU A 209 1.48 17.73 16.36
CA GLU A 209 2.19 16.92 17.35
C GLU A 209 3.12 15.92 16.68
N LEU A 210 2.60 15.13 15.74
CA LEU A 210 3.41 14.19 14.96
C LEU A 210 4.58 14.86 14.26
N ALA A 211 4.37 16.04 13.66
CA ALA A 211 5.42 16.80 13.01
C ALA A 211 6.50 17.29 13.99
N ARG A 212 6.12 17.67 15.22
CA ARG A 212 7.08 18.05 16.28
C ARG A 212 7.89 16.85 16.74
N ASP A 213 7.27 15.69 16.90
CA ASP A 213 7.93 14.46 17.33
C ASP A 213 8.90 13.96 16.25
N ALA A 214 8.49 13.99 14.98
CA ALA A 214 9.37 13.70 13.84
C ALA A 214 10.58 14.65 13.79
N LEU A 215 10.39 15.95 14.02
CA LEU A 215 11.50 16.92 14.11
C LEU A 215 12.45 16.60 15.27
N ALA A 216 11.92 16.20 16.42
CA ALA A 216 12.73 15.77 17.57
C ALA A 216 13.55 14.52 17.24
N MET A 217 12.97 13.53 16.54
CA MET A 217 13.71 12.33 16.07
C MET A 217 14.85 12.67 15.10
N LEU A 218 14.71 13.74 14.32
CA LEU A 218 15.76 14.29 13.46
C LEU A 218 16.82 15.12 14.22
N GLY A 219 16.73 15.19 15.55
CA GLY A 219 17.65 15.96 16.40
C GLY A 219 17.37 17.47 16.43
N LEU A 220 16.17 17.89 16.02
CA LEU A 220 15.74 19.28 16.03
C LEU A 220 14.68 19.49 17.14
N GLU A 221 15.13 19.46 18.39
CA GLU A 221 14.22 19.71 19.51
C GLU A 221 13.66 21.15 19.49
N PRO A 222 12.39 21.34 19.89
CA PRO A 222 11.81 22.66 20.04
C PRO A 222 12.57 23.44 21.12
N ARG A 223 13.05 24.64 20.77
CA ARG A 223 13.60 25.61 21.73
C ARG A 223 12.51 26.35 22.48
#